data_AF-A0A7Y4WB71-F1
#
_entry.id   AF-A0A7Y4WB71-F1
#
_cell.length_a   1.000
_cell.length_b   1.000
_cell.length_c   1.000
_cell.angle_alpha   90.00
_cell.angle_beta   90.00
_cell.angle_gamma   90.00
#
_symmetry.space_group_name_H-M   'P 1'
#
loop_
_entity.id
_entity.type
_entity.pdbx_description
1 polymer ?
#
loop_
_entity_poly.entity_id
_entity_poly.type
_entity_poly.pdbx_seq_one_letter_code
_entity_poly.pdbx_strand_id
1 'polypeptide(L)'
;MKLLKIDGNQGHFRDINGKYKPIDKIAKEDLLQLVTWTLNEKEVEFDPYDEKTIKNPAQQIVYKSVDQKLQTLRGRKQEFIDEAERSFLKEYEKYRDA
;
A
#
# COMPACT_ATOMS: atom_id res chain seq x y z
N MET A 1 -4.24 9.31 -1.43
CA MET A 1 -3.83 9.65 -0.05
C MET A 1 -2.49 9.00 0.28
N LYS A 2 -1.61 9.68 1.03
CA LYS A 2 -0.30 9.13 1.42
C LYS A 2 -0.38 8.35 2.73
N LEU A 3 -0.11 7.05 2.68
CA LEU A 3 -0.24 6.12 3.81
C LEU A 3 1.07 5.96 4.59
N LEU A 4 2.19 5.94 3.89
CA LEU A 4 3.53 5.91 4.48
C LEU A 4 4.29 7.17 4.08
N LYS A 5 4.91 7.81 5.07
CA LYS A 5 5.67 9.06 4.90
C LYS A 5 7.03 8.92 5.59
N ILE A 6 8.09 9.45 4.98
CA ILE A 6 9.38 9.63 5.65
C ILE A 6 9.58 11.12 5.92
N ASP A 7 9.84 11.46 7.18
CA ASP A 7 10.01 12.85 7.61
C ASP A 7 10.95 12.94 8.81
N GLY A 8 11.81 13.96 8.84
CA GLY A 8 12.72 14.20 9.97
C GLY A 8 13.62 13.00 10.34
N ASN A 9 14.08 12.25 9.33
CA ASN A 9 14.85 11.02 9.48
C ASN A 9 14.11 9.83 10.12
N GLN A 10 12.77 9.84 10.11
CA GLN A 10 11.92 8.81 10.70
C GLN A 10 10.78 8.39 9.76
N GLY A 11 10.48 7.10 9.76
CA GLY A 11 9.31 6.56 9.06
C GLY A 11 8.03 6.82 9.87
N HIS A 12 6.96 7.19 9.16
CA HIS A 12 5.65 7.44 9.72
C HIS A 12 4.55 6.71 8.92
N PHE A 13 3.49 6.32 9.61
CA PHE A 13 2.27 5.80 9.00
C PHE A 13 1.08 6.70 9.31
N ARG A 14 0.10 6.72 8.41
CA ARG A 14 -1.17 7.41 8.62
C ARG A 14 -2.09 6.56 9.49
N ASP A 15 -2.58 7.11 10.60
CA ASP A 15 -3.55 6.47 11.48
C ASP A 15 -5.00 6.69 10.99
N ILE A 16 -5.96 6.02 11.65
CA ILE A 16 -7.39 6.12 11.33
C ILE A 16 -7.96 7.55 11.45
N ASN A 17 -7.33 8.40 12.27
CA ASN A 17 -7.71 9.80 12.45
C ASN A 17 -7.03 10.71 11.41
N GLY A 18 -6.27 10.14 10.46
CA GLY A 18 -5.52 10.86 9.45
C GLY A 18 -4.24 11.51 9.96
N LYS A 19 -3.80 11.21 11.19
CA LYS A 19 -2.55 11.73 11.77
C LYS A 19 -1.39 10.80 11.43
N TYR A 20 -0.21 11.38 11.24
CA TYR A 20 1.02 10.60 11.06
C TYR A 20 1.62 10.23 12.41
N LYS A 21 1.84 8.94 12.61
CA LYS A 21 2.51 8.40 13.80
C LYS A 21 3.81 7.70 13.41
N PRO A 22 4.82 7.73 14.29
CA PRO A 22 6.07 7.00 14.07
C PRO A 22 5.83 5.50 13.81
N ILE A 23 6.53 4.93 12.83
CA ILE A 23 6.34 3.54 12.39
C ILE A 23 6.66 2.50 13.47
N ASP A 24 7.47 2.85 14.46
CA ASP A 24 7.76 2.00 15.63
C ASP A 24 6.55 1.82 16.56
N LYS A 25 5.55 2.70 16.48
CA LYS A 25 4.31 2.61 17.28
C LYS A 25 3.17 1.89 16.58
N ILE A 26 3.44 1.27 15.43
CA ILE A 26 2.40 0.64 14.63
C ILE A 26 1.82 -0.58 15.36
N ALA A 27 0.49 -0.60 15.50
CA ALA A 27 -0.24 -1.72 16.07
C ALA A 27 -0.86 -2.60 14.99
N LYS A 28 -1.44 -3.73 15.40
CA LYS A 28 -2.13 -4.66 14.49
C LYS A 28 -3.31 -3.98 13.80
N GLU A 29 -4.05 -3.18 14.54
CA GLU A 29 -5.24 -2.46 14.06
C GLU A 29 -4.85 -1.44 12.99
N ASP A 30 -3.73 -0.75 13.18
CA ASP A 30 -3.19 0.20 12.20
C ASP A 30 -2.78 -0.51 10.90
N LEU A 31 -2.09 -1.66 11.01
CA LEU A 31 -1.72 -2.47 9.84
C LEU A 31 -2.94 -2.93 9.04
N LEU A 32 -3.98 -3.40 9.73
CA LEU A 32 -5.22 -3.81 9.07
C LEU A 32 -5.86 -2.64 8.33
N GLN A 33 -5.84 -1.44 8.90
CA GLN A 33 -6.37 -0.27 8.21
C GLN A 33 -5.55 0.17 7.00
N LEU A 34 -4.22 0.14 7.10
CA LEU A 34 -3.35 0.40 5.94
C LEU A 34 -3.65 -0.56 4.78
N VAL A 35 -3.87 -1.84 5.10
CA VAL A 35 -4.29 -2.86 4.13
C VAL A 35 -5.65 -2.53 3.53
N THR A 36 -6.64 -2.22 4.36
CA THR A 36 -7.99 -1.85 3.91
C THR A 36 -7.97 -0.65 2.98
N TRP A 37 -7.24 0.43 3.31
CA TRP A 37 -7.11 1.58 2.42
C TRP A 37 -6.37 1.24 1.13
N THR A 38 -5.31 0.43 1.19
CA THR A 38 -4.58 0.01 -0.02
C THR A 38 -5.48 -0.76 -1.00
N LEU A 39 -6.45 -1.52 -0.48
CA LEU A 39 -7.39 -2.29 -1.29
C LEU A 39 -8.61 -1.49 -1.77
N ASN A 40 -9.11 -0.55 -0.98
CA ASN A 40 -10.39 0.11 -1.28
C ASN A 40 -10.22 1.49 -1.92
N GLU A 41 -9.14 2.20 -1.60
CA GLU A 41 -8.90 3.53 -2.14
C GLU A 41 -8.30 3.44 -3.55
N LYS A 42 -8.71 4.38 -4.41
CA LYS A 42 -8.23 4.43 -5.80
C LYS A 42 -6.78 4.88 -5.90
N GLU A 43 -6.37 5.83 -5.06
CA GLU A 43 -5.03 6.44 -5.12
C GLU A 43 -4.40 6.37 -3.73
N VAL A 44 -3.45 5.46 -3.55
CA VAL A 44 -2.61 5.38 -2.34
C VAL A 44 -1.15 5.56 -2.69
N GLU A 45 -0.47 6.37 -1.88
CA GLU A 45 0.94 6.69 -2.05
C GLU A 45 1.76 6.23 -0.85
N PHE A 46 3.01 5.87 -1.14
CA PHE A 46 4.02 5.46 -0.16
C PHE A 46 5.31 6.17 -0.51
N ASP A 47 5.96 6.79 0.48
CA ASP A 47 7.33 7.25 0.29
C ASP A 47 8.25 6.02 0.19
N PRO A 48 9.09 5.91 -0.87
CA PRO A 48 9.94 4.75 -1.07
C PRO A 48 10.93 4.63 0.08
N TYR A 49 11.15 3.41 0.54
CA TYR A 49 12.16 3.14 1.56
C TYR A 49 13.57 3.54 1.08
N ASP A 50 14.26 4.34 1.90
CA ASP A 50 15.69 4.67 1.73
C ASP A 50 16.40 4.59 3.10
N GLU A 51 17.43 3.75 3.18
CA GLU A 51 18.29 3.55 4.37
C GLU A 51 18.93 4.84 4.88
N LYS A 52 19.21 5.80 4.00
CA LYS A 52 19.80 7.10 4.37
C LYS A 52 18.78 8.04 5.01
N THR A 53 17.50 7.81 4.73
CA THR A 53 16.40 8.68 5.17
C THR A 53 15.80 8.24 6.49
N ILE A 54 15.98 7.01 6.95
CA ILE A 54 15.53 6.57 8.29
C ILE A 54 16.76 6.19 9.11
N LYS A 55 17.06 6.91 10.20
CA LYS A 55 18.27 6.67 11.00
C LYS A 55 18.15 5.50 11.97
N ASN A 56 16.93 5.22 12.45
CA ASN A 56 16.70 4.19 13.45
C ASN A 56 16.60 2.80 12.78
N PRO A 57 17.48 1.84 13.09
CA PRO A 57 17.48 0.51 12.46
C PRO A 57 16.18 -0.28 12.66
N ALA A 58 15.53 -0.14 13.82
CA ALA A 58 14.24 -0.80 14.06
C ALA A 58 13.15 -0.21 13.16
N GLN A 59 13.11 1.12 13.03
CA GLN A 59 12.19 1.78 12.12
C GLN A 59 12.49 1.42 10.66
N GLN A 60 13.76 1.29 10.26
CA GLN A 60 14.14 0.84 8.91
C GLN A 60 13.55 -0.55 8.61
N ILE A 61 13.74 -1.51 9.51
CA ILE A 61 13.24 -2.90 9.34
C ILE A 61 11.71 -2.90 9.22
N VAL A 62 11.02 -2.22 10.13
CA VAL A 62 9.55 -2.20 10.13
C VAL A 62 9.02 -1.48 8.90
N TYR A 63 9.54 -0.28 8.58
CA TYR A 63 9.10 0.50 7.43
C TYR A 63 9.30 -0.27 6.13
N LYS A 64 10.49 -0.85 5.91
CA LYS A 64 10.80 -1.66 4.72
C LYS A 64 9.83 -2.84 4.59
N SER A 65 9.56 -3.55 5.68
CA SER A 65 8.66 -4.71 5.66
C SER A 65 7.22 -4.31 5.32
N VAL A 66 6.72 -3.22 5.90
CA VAL A 66 5.36 -2.73 5.67
C VAL A 66 5.21 -2.20 4.25
N ASP A 67 6.13 -1.36 3.79
CA ASP A 67 6.16 -0.80 2.43
C ASP A 67 6.16 -1.92 1.38
N GLN A 68 7.07 -2.89 1.48
CA GLN A 68 7.13 -4.02 0.54
C GLN A 68 5.83 -4.83 0.50
N LYS A 69 5.22 -5.11 1.66
CA LYS A 69 3.97 -5.87 1.75
C LYS A 69 2.81 -5.11 1.11
N LEU A 70 2.70 -3.80 1.39
CA LEU A 70 1.63 -2.97 0.83
C LEU A 70 1.80 -2.79 -0.69
N GLN A 71 3.02 -2.60 -1.18
CA GLN A 71 3.28 -2.54 -2.61
C GLN A 71 2.95 -3.87 -3.31
N THR A 72 3.33 -5.01 -2.72
CA THR A 72 2.99 -6.33 -3.24
C THR A 72 1.48 -6.55 -3.30
N LEU A 73 0.76 -6.15 -2.24
CA LEU A 73 -0.69 -6.23 -2.18
C LEU A 73 -1.35 -5.39 -3.28
N ARG A 74 -0.87 -4.15 -3.47
CA ARG A 74 -1.34 -3.26 -4.54
C ARG A 74 -1.10 -3.84 -5.93
N GLY A 75 0.07 -4.43 -6.16
CA GLY A 75 0.39 -5.11 -7.42
C GLY A 75 -0.56 -6.26 -7.72
N ARG A 76 -0.77 -7.16 -6.76
CA ARG A 76 -1.72 -8.29 -6.91
C ARG A 76 -3.14 -7.82 -7.18
N LYS A 77 -3.61 -6.77 -6.50
CA LYS A 77 -4.93 -6.18 -6.77
C LYS A 77 -5.06 -5.74 -8.23
N GLN A 78 -4.04 -5.07 -8.76
CA GLN A 78 -4.03 -4.62 -10.15
C GLN A 78 -4.04 -5.82 -11.11
N GLU A 79 -3.21 -6.84 -10.86
CA GLU A 79 -3.19 -8.08 -11.65
C GLU A 79 -4.58 -8.74 -11.72
N PHE A 80 -5.29 -8.82 -10.58
CA PHE A 80 -6.66 -9.36 -10.53
C PHE A 80 -7.66 -8.52 -11.34
N ILE A 81 -7.56 -7.19 -11.30
CA ILE A 81 -8.42 -6.29 -12.08
C ILE A 81 -8.15 -6.50 -13.58
N ASP A 82 -6.88 -6.51 -13.99
CA ASP A 82 -6.49 -6.68 -15.38
C ASP A 82 -6.90 -8.06 -15.92
N GLU A 83 -6.86 -9.11 -15.10
CA GLU A 83 -7.34 -10.45 -15.45
C GLU A 83 -8.87 -10.50 -15.60
N ALA A 84 -9.61 -9.85 -14.70
CA ALA A 84 -11.07 -9.76 -14.77
C ALA A 84 -11.53 -9.00 -16.02
N GLU A 85 -10.88 -7.87 -16.35
CA GLU A 85 -11.19 -7.08 -17.55
C GLU A 85 -10.91 -7.86 -18.83
N ARG A 86 -9.76 -8.56 -18.91
CA ARG A 86 -9.43 -9.42 -20.05
C ARG A 86 -10.45 -10.56 -20.23
N SER A 87 -10.84 -11.19 -19.12
CA SER A 87 -11.86 -12.26 -19.15
C SER A 87 -13.21 -11.70 -19.61
N PHE A 88 -13.62 -10.52 -19.12
CA PHE A 88 -14.86 -9.90 -19.55
C PHE A 88 -14.85 -9.54 -21.04
N LEU A 89 -13.75 -8.94 -21.53
CA LEU A 89 -13.63 -8.53 -22.94
C LEU A 89 -13.75 -9.73 -23.88
N LYS A 90 -13.05 -10.82 -23.57
CA LYS A 90 -13.09 -12.06 -24.36
C LYS A 90 -14.51 -12.62 -24.49
N GLU A 91 -15.23 -12.67 -23.39
CA GLU A 91 -16.61 -13.15 -23.36
C GLU A 91 -17.55 -12.18 -24.09
N TYR A 92 -17.37 -10.86 -23.91
CA TYR A 92 -18.15 -9.84 -24.61
C TYR A 92 -18.00 -9.95 -26.14
N GLU A 93 -16.78 -10.10 -26.66
CA GLU A 93 -16.54 -10.28 -28.10
C GLU A 93 -17.26 -11.52 -28.66
N LYS A 94 -17.24 -12.63 -27.91
CA LYS A 94 -17.94 -13.87 -28.29
C LYS A 94 -19.46 -13.68 -28.45
N TYR A 95 -20.08 -12.80 -27.66
CA TYR A 95 -21.50 -12.49 -27.77
C TYR A 95 -21.82 -11.34 -28.73
N ARG A 96 -20.86 -10.46 -29.03
CA ARG A 96 -21.05 -9.37 -30.01
C ARG A 96 -21.05 -9.86 -31.45
N ASP A 97 -20.23 -10.87 -31.73
CA ASP A 97 -20.06 -11.43 -33.07
C ASP A 97 -21.01 -12.63 -33.35
N ALA A 98 -22.01 -12.84 -32.48
CA ALA A 98 -23.08 -13.85 -32.59
C ALA A 98 -24.44 -13.20 -32.86
#